data_AF-I3YVV1-F1
#
_entry.id   AF-I3YVV1-F1
#
_cell.length_a   1.000
_cell.length_b   1.000
_cell.length_c   1.000
_cell.angle_alpha   90.00
_cell.angle_beta   90.00
_cell.angle_gamma   90.00
#
_symmetry.space_group_name_H-M   'P 1'
#
loop_
_entity.id
_entity.type
_entity.pdbx_description
1 polymer ?
#
loop_
_entity_poly.entity_id
_entity_poly.type
_entity_poly.pdbx_seq_one_letter_code
_entity_poly.pdbx_strand_id
1 'polypeptide(L)'
;MFKNPFSFNGRIRRTEFGISYALSLFFIYGFAIAIEGFNLGGYQLIVLFAASYWFMFAQSAKRCHDLGNNGFYQFIPFYIFVLLFSEGHTRSNKYGADPKLSELQTNEVQLITPAKKLTLPKGKSKETIGSELLSGILLTTLAVALLSYFLGNDDWIYFIIESILIMAGYLMVLLLSFKMNPLPHLPIYFIVHRAIFSVGWYVVFLGYEIFSNNLTYFDFAAIGGDLLYILSTFILTYIPYYIYKIQKKPNLIPLEA
;
A
#
# COMPACT_ATOMS: atom_id res chain seq x y z
N MET A 1 12.25 -13.66 3.04
CA MET A 1 10.81 -13.85 2.77
C MET A 1 10.13 -12.53 2.45
N PHE A 2 9.09 -12.54 1.63
CA PHE A 2 8.27 -11.39 1.21
C PHE A 2 9.01 -10.29 0.45
N LYS A 3 9.88 -10.66 -0.50
CA LYS A 3 10.48 -9.67 -1.39
C LYS A 3 9.45 -9.18 -2.41
N ASN A 4 9.06 -7.90 -2.33
CA ASN A 4 8.05 -7.25 -3.18
C ASN A 4 6.70 -8.02 -3.20
N PRO A 5 5.96 -8.07 -2.07
CA PRO A 5 4.82 -8.97 -1.92
C PRO A 5 3.64 -8.65 -2.86
N PHE A 6 3.47 -7.38 -3.26
CA PHE A 6 2.38 -6.93 -4.13
C PHE A 6 2.73 -6.97 -5.63
N SER A 7 3.87 -7.58 -6.01
CA SER A 7 4.28 -7.73 -7.41
C SER A 7 3.95 -9.14 -7.89
N PHE A 8 3.54 -9.32 -9.15
CA PHE A 8 3.37 -10.65 -9.75
C PHE A 8 4.69 -11.29 -10.19
N ASN A 9 5.78 -10.52 -10.21
CA ASN A 9 7.07 -10.99 -10.72
C ASN A 9 7.86 -11.76 -9.67
N GLY A 10 8.51 -12.83 -10.12
CA GLY A 10 9.35 -13.70 -9.32
C GLY A 10 8.67 -15.02 -8.94
N ARG A 11 9.28 -15.70 -7.99
CA ARG A 11 8.93 -17.05 -7.55
C ARG A 11 8.93 -17.13 -6.03
N ILE A 12 8.02 -17.90 -5.45
CA ILE A 12 7.96 -18.14 -4.01
C ILE A 12 7.80 -19.62 -3.69
N ARG A 13 8.34 -20.04 -2.54
CA ARG A 13 8.27 -21.42 -2.05
C ARG A 13 6.94 -21.69 -1.35
N ARG A 14 6.67 -22.97 -1.07
CA ARG A 14 5.50 -23.43 -0.31
C ARG A 14 5.35 -22.77 1.06
N THR A 15 6.45 -22.51 1.78
CA THR A 15 6.43 -21.88 3.10
C THR A 15 5.98 -20.43 3.03
N GLU A 16 6.60 -19.62 2.15
CA GLU A 16 6.18 -18.24 1.92
C GLU A 16 4.74 -18.19 1.43
N PHE A 17 4.35 -19.09 0.51
CA PHE A 17 2.97 -19.15 0.03
C PHE A 17 1.95 -19.54 1.11
N GLY A 18 2.24 -20.55 1.94
CA GLY A 18 1.35 -20.96 3.02
C GLY A 18 1.12 -19.85 4.05
N ILE A 19 2.18 -19.11 4.41
CA ILE A 19 2.07 -17.95 5.30
C ILE A 19 1.29 -16.82 4.61
N SER A 20 1.58 -16.53 3.34
CA SER A 20 0.82 -15.55 2.54
C SER A 20 -0.67 -15.87 2.51
N TYR A 21 -1.02 -17.13 2.30
CA TYR A 21 -2.41 -17.58 2.23
C TYR A 21 -3.11 -17.46 3.58
N ALA A 22 -2.47 -17.93 4.66
CA ALA A 22 -2.99 -17.79 6.03
C ALA A 22 -3.19 -16.32 6.41
N LEU A 23 -2.21 -15.47 6.09
CA LEU A 23 -2.28 -14.03 6.32
C LEU A 23 -3.43 -13.38 5.54
N SER A 24 -3.64 -13.80 4.29
CA SER A 24 -4.74 -13.31 3.45
C SER A 24 -6.10 -13.66 4.05
N LEU A 25 -6.28 -14.91 4.50
CA LEU A 25 -7.51 -15.34 5.16
C LEU A 25 -7.73 -14.58 6.47
N PHE A 26 -6.69 -14.43 7.29
CA PHE A 26 -6.76 -13.66 8.53
C PHE A 26 -7.26 -12.23 8.28
N PHE A 27 -6.71 -11.54 7.28
CA PHE A 27 -7.17 -10.19 6.96
C PHE A 27 -8.58 -10.15 6.37
N ILE A 28 -8.92 -11.05 5.44
CA ILE A 28 -10.24 -11.07 4.81
C ILE A 28 -11.34 -11.31 5.87
N TYR A 29 -11.19 -12.33 6.72
CA TYR A 29 -12.16 -12.61 7.77
C TYR A 29 -12.09 -11.59 8.90
N GLY A 30 -10.90 -11.11 9.27
CA GLY A 30 -10.73 -10.07 10.28
C GLY A 30 -11.43 -8.77 9.88
N PHE A 31 -11.31 -8.36 8.61
CA PHE A 31 -12.05 -7.22 8.09
C PHE A 31 -13.56 -7.50 8.05
N ALA A 32 -13.99 -8.68 7.65
CA ALA A 32 -15.41 -9.03 7.67
C ALA A 32 -16.05 -8.91 9.07
N ILE A 33 -15.36 -9.40 10.11
CA ILE A 33 -15.82 -9.28 11.50
C ILE A 33 -15.78 -7.83 11.98
N ALA A 34 -14.72 -7.09 11.62
CA ALA A 34 -14.59 -5.67 11.97
C ALA A 34 -15.73 -4.81 11.40
N ILE A 35 -16.28 -5.18 10.23
CA ILE A 35 -17.43 -4.50 9.63
C ILE A 35 -18.64 -4.56 10.54
N GLU A 36 -19.00 -5.76 10.98
CA GLU A 36 -20.14 -5.97 11.87
C GLU A 36 -19.92 -5.32 13.25
N GLY A 37 -18.69 -5.38 13.76
CA GLY A 37 -18.36 -4.89 15.10
C GLY A 37 -18.22 -3.38 15.23
N PHE A 38 -17.78 -2.68 14.18
CA PHE A 38 -17.47 -1.24 14.23
C PHE A 38 -18.41 -0.37 13.37
N ASN A 39 -19.49 -0.94 12.81
CA ASN A 39 -20.37 -0.26 11.85
C ASN A 39 -19.59 0.47 10.74
N LEU A 40 -18.54 -0.18 10.24
CA LEU A 40 -17.74 0.38 9.17
C LEU A 40 -18.53 0.26 7.87
N GLY A 41 -18.97 1.40 7.33
CA GLY A 41 -19.51 1.52 5.98
C GLY A 41 -18.63 2.44 5.15
N GLY A 42 -18.33 2.07 3.90
CA GLY A 42 -17.62 2.95 2.96
C GLY A 42 -16.44 2.33 2.19
N TYR A 43 -15.71 3.19 1.47
CA TYR A 43 -14.59 2.80 0.59
C TYR A 43 -13.38 2.20 1.33
N GLN A 44 -13.23 2.48 2.62
CA GLN A 44 -12.11 2.01 3.44
C GLN A 44 -12.03 0.47 3.37
N LEU A 45 -13.19 -0.20 3.38
CA LEU A 45 -13.30 -1.64 3.23
C LEU A 45 -12.93 -2.11 1.83
N ILE A 46 -13.43 -1.43 0.79
CA ILE A 46 -13.13 -1.77 -0.60
C ILE A 46 -11.63 -1.71 -0.83
N VAL A 47 -10.96 -0.68 -0.31
CA VAL A 47 -9.50 -0.51 -0.42
C VAL A 47 -8.76 -1.62 0.33
N LEU A 48 -9.18 -1.94 1.56
CA LEU A 48 -8.56 -3.00 2.36
C LEU A 48 -8.73 -4.39 1.73
N PHE A 49 -9.94 -4.73 1.28
CA PHE A 49 -10.20 -5.96 0.55
C PHE A 49 -9.43 -6.00 -0.76
N ALA A 50 -9.44 -4.91 -1.56
CA ALA A 50 -8.70 -4.85 -2.81
C ALA A 50 -7.20 -5.09 -2.59
N ALA A 51 -6.61 -4.51 -1.54
CA ALA A 51 -5.22 -4.74 -1.18
C ALA A 51 -4.95 -6.20 -0.77
N SER A 52 -5.83 -6.80 0.06
CA SER A 52 -5.71 -8.20 0.49
C SER A 52 -5.86 -9.17 -0.68
N TYR A 53 -6.84 -8.97 -1.56
CA TYR A 53 -7.02 -9.79 -2.76
C TYR A 53 -5.84 -9.63 -3.73
N TRP A 54 -5.36 -8.41 -3.95
CA TRP A 54 -4.19 -8.18 -4.78
C TRP A 54 -2.95 -8.88 -4.24
N PHE A 55 -2.72 -8.80 -2.93
CA PHE A 55 -1.65 -9.55 -2.26
C PHE A 55 -1.80 -11.06 -2.49
N MET A 56 -2.99 -11.61 -2.24
CA MET A 56 -3.25 -13.04 -2.43
C MET A 56 -3.02 -13.48 -3.88
N PHE A 57 -3.49 -12.71 -4.87
CA PHE A 57 -3.30 -13.01 -6.30
C PHE A 57 -1.84 -12.91 -6.72
N ALA A 58 -1.11 -11.89 -6.24
CA ALA A 58 0.31 -11.72 -6.53
C ALA A 58 1.14 -12.89 -5.99
N GLN A 59 0.89 -13.30 -4.75
CA GLN A 59 1.56 -14.43 -4.12
C GLN A 59 1.23 -15.76 -4.82
N SER A 60 -0.05 -15.99 -5.11
CA SER A 60 -0.50 -17.20 -5.82
C SER A 60 0.11 -17.29 -7.23
N ALA A 61 0.22 -16.18 -7.95
CA ALA A 61 0.88 -16.15 -9.25
C ALA A 61 2.38 -16.50 -9.15
N LYS A 62 3.11 -15.94 -8.17
CA LYS A 62 4.52 -16.32 -7.94
C LYS A 62 4.68 -17.78 -7.56
N ARG A 63 3.71 -18.38 -6.89
CA ARG A 63 3.72 -19.82 -6.58
C ARG A 63 3.48 -20.65 -7.85
N CYS A 64 2.56 -20.23 -8.72
CA CYS A 64 2.38 -20.83 -10.05
C CYS A 64 3.68 -20.78 -10.87
N HIS A 65 4.35 -19.62 -10.86
CA HIS A 65 5.64 -19.41 -11.52
C HIS A 65 6.73 -20.33 -10.99
N ASP A 66 6.71 -20.66 -9.70
CA ASP A 66 7.67 -21.60 -9.10
C ASP A 66 7.48 -23.04 -9.59
N LEU A 67 6.24 -23.41 -9.94
CA LEU A 67 5.87 -24.67 -10.58
C LEU A 67 6.06 -24.65 -12.11
N GLY A 68 6.59 -23.56 -12.67
CA GLY A 68 6.76 -23.40 -14.13
C GLY A 68 5.49 -23.04 -14.90
N ASN A 69 4.36 -22.88 -14.21
CA ASN A 69 3.07 -22.53 -14.80
C ASN A 69 2.89 -21.01 -14.86
N ASN A 70 1.98 -20.54 -15.72
CA ASN A 70 1.63 -19.13 -15.76
C ASN A 70 0.76 -18.73 -14.56
N GLY A 71 0.68 -17.43 -14.27
CA GLY A 71 -0.06 -16.92 -13.11
C GLY A 71 -1.57 -17.20 -13.13
N PHE A 72 -2.18 -17.53 -14.28
CA PHE A 72 -3.63 -17.79 -14.37
C PHE A 72 -4.02 -19.17 -13.84
N TYR A 73 -3.07 -20.10 -13.64
CA TYR A 73 -3.37 -21.43 -13.12
C TYR A 73 -3.98 -21.38 -11.71
N GLN A 74 -3.76 -20.29 -10.96
CA GLN A 74 -4.38 -20.07 -9.65
C GLN A 74 -5.93 -20.08 -9.70
N PHE A 75 -6.53 -19.81 -10.86
CA PHE A 75 -7.99 -19.81 -11.03
C PHE A 75 -8.58 -21.19 -11.34
N ILE A 76 -7.73 -22.19 -11.57
CA ILE A 76 -8.19 -23.57 -11.76
C ILE A 76 -8.74 -24.07 -10.42
N PRO A 77 -10.00 -24.56 -10.37
CA PRO A 77 -10.57 -25.11 -9.15
C PRO A 77 -9.64 -26.16 -8.52
N PHE A 78 -9.50 -26.11 -7.19
CA PHE A 78 -8.65 -27.00 -6.39
C PHE A 78 -7.14 -26.94 -6.65
N TYR A 79 -6.66 -26.10 -7.59
CA TYR A 79 -5.23 -25.94 -7.85
C TYR A 79 -4.48 -25.34 -6.64
N ILE A 80 -5.20 -24.70 -5.72
CA ILE A 80 -4.66 -24.28 -4.42
C ILE A 80 -3.97 -25.41 -3.66
N PHE A 81 -4.47 -26.66 -3.75
CA PHE A 81 -3.83 -27.80 -3.10
C PHE A 81 -2.49 -28.15 -3.75
N VAL A 82 -2.40 -28.06 -5.08
CA VAL A 82 -1.13 -28.20 -5.81
C VAL A 82 -0.15 -27.11 -5.38
N LEU A 83 -0.62 -25.85 -5.27
CA LEU A 83 0.21 -24.73 -4.82
C LEU A 83 0.76 -24.93 -3.39
N LEU A 84 -0.04 -25.52 -2.49
CA LEU A 84 0.34 -25.78 -1.10
C LEU A 84 1.32 -26.94 -0.94
N PHE A 85 1.10 -28.05 -1.65
CA PHE A 85 1.79 -29.31 -1.37
C PHE A 85 2.90 -29.66 -2.37
N SER A 86 2.81 -29.24 -3.63
CA SER A 86 3.79 -29.63 -4.64
C SER A 86 5.15 -28.97 -4.42
N GLU A 87 6.22 -29.65 -4.80
CA GLU A 87 7.56 -29.08 -4.79
C GLU A 87 7.78 -28.15 -5.99
N GLY A 88 8.57 -27.10 -5.79
CA GLY A 88 8.94 -26.15 -6.84
C GLY A 88 10.08 -26.65 -7.73
N HIS A 89 10.30 -25.99 -8.86
CA HIS A 89 11.45 -26.30 -9.73
C HIS A 89 12.79 -25.91 -9.06
N THR A 90 13.73 -26.85 -8.96
CA THR A 90 15.03 -26.69 -8.28
C THR A 90 16.09 -25.94 -9.08
N ARG A 91 15.74 -25.40 -10.25
CA ARG A 91 16.62 -24.58 -11.10
C ARG A 91 15.94 -23.27 -11.46
N SER A 92 16.72 -22.32 -11.98
CA SER A 92 16.15 -21.13 -12.61
C SER A 92 15.17 -21.51 -13.72
N ASN A 93 14.11 -20.72 -13.85
CA ASN A 93 13.15 -20.83 -14.94
C ASN A 93 12.87 -19.44 -15.52
N LYS A 94 11.97 -19.34 -16.49
CA LYS A 94 11.62 -18.07 -17.15
C LYS A 94 11.09 -16.97 -16.21
N TYR A 95 10.70 -17.31 -14.98
CA TYR A 95 10.19 -16.40 -13.96
C TYR A 95 11.24 -15.99 -12.91
N GLY A 96 12.45 -16.57 -12.97
CA GLY A 96 13.58 -16.16 -12.14
C GLY A 96 14.39 -17.31 -11.54
N ALA A 97 15.37 -16.92 -10.71
CA ALA A 97 16.24 -17.82 -9.98
C ALA A 97 15.47 -18.70 -8.99
N ASP A 98 16.08 -19.82 -8.58
CA ASP A 98 15.53 -20.69 -7.54
C ASP A 98 15.37 -19.88 -6.22
N PRO A 99 14.15 -19.79 -5.67
CA PRO A 99 13.91 -19.15 -4.39
C PRO A 99 14.76 -19.70 -3.25
N LYS A 100 15.00 -21.02 -3.22
CA LYS A 100 15.74 -21.69 -2.14
C LYS A 100 17.19 -21.25 -2.11
N LEU A 101 17.83 -21.19 -3.28
CA LEU A 101 19.20 -20.68 -3.40
C LEU A 101 19.27 -19.18 -3.06
N SER A 102 18.29 -18.41 -3.52
CA SER A 102 18.21 -16.97 -3.26
C SER A 102 18.04 -16.64 -1.76
N GLU A 103 17.26 -17.43 -1.04
CA GLU A 103 17.05 -17.30 0.41
C GLU A 103 18.33 -17.53 1.20
N LEU A 104 19.09 -18.58 0.88
CA LEU A 104 20.35 -18.90 1.55
C LEU A 104 21.36 -17.75 1.43
N GLN A 105 21.57 -17.24 0.22
CA GLN A 105 22.44 -16.10 -0.04
C GLN A 105 21.98 -14.83 0.67
N THR A 106 20.66 -14.59 0.71
CA THR A 106 20.10 -13.39 1.37
C THR A 106 20.32 -13.43 2.89
N ASN A 107 20.16 -14.60 3.51
CA ASN A 107 20.33 -14.75 4.95
C ASN A 107 21.79 -14.51 5.36
N GLU A 108 22.76 -14.99 4.59
CA GLU A 108 24.18 -14.72 4.83
C GLU A 108 24.50 -13.21 4.75
N VAL A 109 23.98 -12.52 3.73
CA VAL A 109 24.19 -11.07 3.56
C VAL A 109 23.51 -10.25 4.67
N GLN A 110 22.32 -10.66 5.12
CA GLN A 110 21.59 -9.97 6.20
C GLN A 110 22.31 -10.04 7.54
N LEU A 111 22.98 -11.14 7.85
CA LEU A 111 23.79 -11.28 9.08
C LEU A 111 24.95 -10.27 9.14
N ILE A 112 25.37 -9.75 7.99
CA ILE A 112 26.56 -8.90 7.84
C ILE A 112 26.18 -7.41 7.73
N THR A 113 24.92 -7.07 7.42
CA THR A 113 24.53 -5.70 7.05
C THR A 113 23.75 -5.00 8.17
N PRO A 114 24.16 -3.79 8.61
CA PRO A 114 23.41 -3.03 9.62
C PRO A 114 22.05 -2.55 9.09
N ALA A 115 21.10 -2.38 10.02
CA ALA A 115 19.75 -1.90 9.72
C ALA A 115 19.79 -0.56 8.97
N LYS A 116 19.02 -0.47 7.88
CA LYS A 116 18.98 0.72 7.03
C LYS A 116 18.32 1.87 7.80
N LYS A 117 19.11 2.91 8.12
CA LYS A 117 18.62 4.11 8.81
C LYS A 117 17.80 5.00 7.87
N LEU A 118 16.79 5.68 8.42
CA LEU A 118 16.06 6.73 7.70
C LEU A 118 17.02 7.87 7.33
N THR A 119 17.13 8.16 6.04
CA THR A 119 17.89 9.28 5.50
C THR A 119 16.96 10.21 4.72
N LEU A 120 17.25 11.51 4.77
CA LEU A 120 16.45 12.53 4.09
C LEU A 120 16.93 12.72 2.64
N PRO A 121 16.05 13.19 1.73
CA PRO A 121 16.46 13.65 0.41
C PRO A 121 17.53 14.73 0.48
N LYS A 122 18.44 14.77 -0.49
CA LYS A 122 19.50 15.80 -0.56
C LYS A 122 18.88 17.20 -0.59
N GLY A 123 19.38 18.10 0.25
CA GLY A 123 18.92 19.50 0.30
C GLY A 123 17.56 19.72 0.96
N LYS A 124 16.96 18.69 1.59
CA LYS A 124 15.71 18.83 2.35
C LYS A 124 15.99 18.78 3.85
N SER A 125 15.54 19.82 4.56
CA SER A 125 15.48 19.81 6.02
C SER A 125 14.16 19.19 6.51
N LYS A 126 14.08 18.87 7.81
CA LYS A 126 12.87 18.28 8.40
C LYS A 126 11.69 19.25 8.36
N GLU A 127 11.98 20.54 8.53
CA GLU A 127 11.02 21.63 8.58
C GLU A 127 10.36 21.82 7.21
N THR A 128 11.16 21.82 6.14
CA THR A 128 10.66 21.91 4.76
C THR A 128 9.76 20.73 4.39
N ILE A 129 10.12 19.52 4.81
CA ILE A 129 9.29 18.33 4.57
C ILE A 129 7.99 18.41 5.40
N GLY A 130 8.10 18.86 6.65
CA GLY A 130 6.94 19.05 7.52
C GLY A 130 5.94 20.05 6.95
N SER A 131 6.40 21.19 6.44
CA SER A 131 5.52 22.21 5.84
C SER A 131 4.89 21.74 4.52
N GLU A 132 5.62 20.99 3.70
CA GLU A 132 5.10 20.38 2.46
C GLU A 132 4.00 19.35 2.77
N LEU A 133 4.21 18.50 3.77
CA LEU A 133 3.20 17.54 4.22
C LEU A 133 1.99 18.25 4.82
N LEU A 134 2.22 19.22 5.72
CA LEU A 134 1.15 19.94 6.40
C LEU A 134 0.28 20.71 5.40
N SER A 135 0.88 21.40 4.44
CA SER A 135 0.12 22.12 3.40
C SER A 135 -0.75 21.18 2.56
N GLY A 136 -0.21 20.02 2.15
CA GLY A 136 -1.00 19.02 1.44
C GLY A 136 -2.11 18.42 2.28
N ILE A 137 -1.85 18.13 3.56
CA ILE A 137 -2.86 17.65 4.52
C ILE A 137 -4.02 18.65 4.64
N LEU A 138 -3.70 19.92 4.87
CA LEU A 138 -4.70 20.97 5.04
C LEU A 138 -5.52 21.19 3.78
N LEU A 139 -4.88 21.23 2.62
CA LEU A 139 -5.58 21.41 1.35
C LEU A 139 -6.47 20.22 1.00
N THR A 140 -6.00 19.00 1.26
CA THR A 140 -6.80 17.79 1.08
C THR A 140 -8.00 17.80 2.01
N THR A 141 -7.81 18.19 3.28
CA THR A 141 -8.90 18.31 4.25
C THR A 141 -9.91 19.36 3.80
N LEU A 142 -9.45 20.52 3.33
CA LEU A 142 -10.34 21.56 2.81
C LEU A 142 -11.16 21.04 1.62
N ALA A 143 -10.54 20.32 0.68
CA ALA A 143 -11.24 19.76 -0.47
C ALA A 143 -12.31 18.74 -0.04
N VAL A 144 -12.01 17.88 0.93
CA VAL A 144 -12.97 16.91 1.49
C VAL A 144 -14.07 17.61 2.28
N ALA A 145 -13.75 18.61 3.10
CA ALA A 145 -14.75 19.40 3.83
C ALA A 145 -15.74 20.12 2.90
N LEU A 146 -15.24 20.67 1.78
CA LEU A 146 -16.10 21.24 0.75
C LEU A 146 -16.98 20.16 0.10
N LEU A 147 -16.42 18.98 -0.17
CA LEU A 147 -17.18 17.84 -0.69
C LEU A 147 -18.35 17.48 0.25
N SER A 148 -18.07 17.34 1.55
CA SER A 148 -19.04 17.04 2.60
C SER A 148 -20.15 18.07 2.65
N TYR A 149 -19.79 19.35 2.56
CA TYR A 149 -20.75 20.45 2.58
C TYR A 149 -21.71 20.42 1.38
N PHE A 150 -21.23 20.08 0.18
CA PHE A 150 -22.04 20.12 -1.05
C PHE A 150 -22.84 18.85 -1.33
N LEU A 151 -22.28 17.66 -1.03
CA LEU A 151 -22.87 16.38 -1.40
C LEU A 151 -23.48 15.62 -0.21
N GLY A 152 -23.18 16.04 1.02
CA GLY A 152 -23.44 15.22 2.20
C GLY A 152 -22.52 14.00 2.27
N ASN A 153 -22.56 13.30 3.41
CA ASN A 153 -21.60 12.23 3.74
C ASN A 153 -22.16 10.80 3.55
N ASP A 154 -23.44 10.67 3.18
CA ASP A 154 -24.15 9.37 3.20
C ASP A 154 -24.20 8.64 1.85
N ASP A 155 -23.64 9.23 0.78
CA ASP A 155 -23.68 8.67 -0.57
C ASP A 155 -22.40 7.87 -0.92
N TRP A 156 -22.55 6.75 -1.62
CA TRP A 156 -21.41 6.00 -2.17
C TRP A 156 -20.55 6.84 -3.13
N ILE A 157 -21.16 7.83 -3.80
CA ILE A 157 -20.46 8.78 -4.65
C ILE A 157 -19.49 9.64 -3.83
N TYR A 158 -19.90 10.10 -2.64
CA TYR A 158 -19.04 10.88 -1.73
C TYR A 158 -17.75 10.12 -1.44
N PHE A 159 -17.86 8.85 -1.06
CA PHE A 159 -16.71 7.99 -0.74
C PHE A 159 -15.71 7.80 -1.90
N ILE A 160 -16.22 7.69 -3.14
CA ILE A 160 -15.36 7.59 -4.33
C ILE A 160 -14.62 8.90 -4.57
N ILE A 161 -15.32 10.03 -4.52
CA ILE A 161 -14.71 11.34 -4.76
C ILE A 161 -13.71 11.66 -3.65
N GLU A 162 -14.04 11.36 -2.39
CA GLU A 162 -13.12 11.50 -1.27
C GLU A 162 -11.83 10.71 -1.49
N SER A 163 -11.92 9.44 -1.90
CA SER A 163 -10.75 8.62 -2.23
C SER A 163 -9.88 9.26 -3.30
N ILE A 164 -10.51 9.82 -4.34
CA ILE A 164 -9.81 10.53 -5.42
C ILE A 164 -9.13 11.79 -4.88
N LEU A 165 -9.79 12.56 -4.00
CA LEU A 165 -9.23 13.75 -3.38
C LEU A 165 -8.03 13.42 -2.49
N ILE A 166 -8.09 12.35 -1.70
CA ILE A 166 -6.96 11.87 -0.89
C ILE A 166 -5.77 11.50 -1.79
N MET A 167 -6.03 10.76 -2.87
CA MET A 167 -4.99 10.39 -3.84
C MET A 167 -4.40 11.63 -4.53
N ALA A 168 -5.24 12.57 -4.96
CA ALA A 168 -4.82 13.81 -5.60
C ALA A 168 -4.02 14.70 -4.64
N GLY A 169 -4.45 14.80 -3.39
CA GLY A 169 -3.78 15.52 -2.31
C GLY A 169 -2.38 14.98 -2.06
N TYR A 170 -2.23 13.67 -1.93
CA TYR A 170 -0.92 13.06 -1.76
C TYR A 170 -0.04 13.20 -3.02
N LEU A 171 -0.63 13.10 -4.23
CA LEU A 171 0.10 13.39 -5.47
C LEU A 171 0.63 14.82 -5.48
N MET A 172 -0.18 15.79 -5.06
CA MET A 172 0.21 17.19 -4.97
C MET A 172 1.36 17.40 -4.00
N VAL A 173 1.37 16.74 -2.84
CA VAL A 173 2.52 16.76 -1.92
C VAL A 173 3.80 16.30 -2.63
N LEU A 174 3.74 15.20 -3.38
CA LEU A 174 4.91 14.70 -4.14
C LEU A 174 5.36 15.70 -5.22
N LEU A 175 4.41 16.32 -5.93
CA LEU A 175 4.69 17.33 -6.95
C LEU A 175 5.36 18.57 -6.37
N LEU A 176 4.84 19.10 -5.26
CA LEU A 176 5.39 20.27 -4.55
C LEU A 176 6.76 19.96 -3.93
N SER A 177 6.87 18.81 -3.27
CA SER A 177 8.08 18.43 -2.56
C SER A 177 9.25 18.17 -3.51
N PHE A 178 8.99 17.50 -4.64
CA PHE A 178 10.07 17.10 -5.54
C PHE A 178 10.14 17.94 -6.82
N LYS A 179 9.25 18.91 -7.05
CA LYS A 179 9.26 19.83 -8.21
C LYS A 179 9.48 19.11 -9.55
N MET A 180 8.76 18.01 -9.78
CA MET A 180 8.90 17.15 -10.96
C MET A 180 10.27 16.46 -11.14
N ASN A 181 11.14 16.47 -10.14
CA ASN A 181 12.40 15.72 -10.15
C ASN A 181 12.17 14.23 -9.85
N PRO A 182 13.03 13.32 -10.34
CA PRO A 182 12.92 11.90 -10.02
C PRO A 182 13.03 11.65 -8.51
N LEU A 183 12.23 10.72 -8.00
CA LEU A 183 12.26 10.37 -6.59
C LEU A 183 13.63 9.77 -6.21
N PRO A 184 14.26 10.21 -5.11
CA PRO A 184 15.49 9.61 -4.63
C PRO A 184 15.26 8.15 -4.24
N HIS A 185 16.30 7.32 -4.30
CA HIS A 185 16.21 5.89 -3.95
C HIS A 185 16.18 5.65 -2.42
N LEU A 186 15.16 6.19 -1.75
CA LEU A 186 14.99 6.21 -0.29
C LEU A 186 13.68 5.51 0.12
N PRO A 187 13.62 4.17 0.13
CA PRO A 187 12.36 3.44 0.34
C PRO A 187 11.77 3.67 1.74
N ILE A 188 12.59 3.71 2.79
CA ILE A 188 12.13 3.94 4.17
C ILE A 188 11.53 5.34 4.32
N TYR A 189 12.16 6.34 3.69
CA TYR A 189 11.63 7.70 3.67
C TYR A 189 10.21 7.75 3.12
N PHE A 190 9.94 7.11 1.98
CA PHE A 190 8.61 7.14 1.39
C PHE A 190 7.56 6.35 2.18
N ILE A 191 7.95 5.31 2.90
CA ILE A 191 7.04 4.62 3.81
C ILE A 191 6.64 5.56 4.96
N VAL A 192 7.63 6.19 5.60
CA VAL A 192 7.39 7.13 6.71
C VAL A 192 6.61 8.35 6.24
N HIS A 193 6.96 8.93 5.08
CA HIS A 193 6.30 10.09 4.49
C HIS A 193 4.80 9.83 4.22
N ARG A 194 4.46 8.65 3.68
CA ARG A 194 3.07 8.22 3.48
C ARG A 194 2.32 8.02 4.79
N ALA A 195 2.98 7.41 5.79
CA ALA A 195 2.39 7.20 7.10
C ALA A 195 2.09 8.54 7.79
N ILE A 196 3.02 9.49 7.75
CA ILE A 196 2.82 10.84 8.29
C ILE A 196 1.65 11.54 7.58
N PHE A 197 1.58 11.47 6.25
CA PHE A 197 0.45 12.04 5.51
C PHE A 197 -0.88 11.42 5.94
N SER A 198 -0.94 10.09 6.04
CA SER A 198 -2.19 9.37 6.31
C SER A 198 -2.71 9.62 7.73
N VAL A 199 -1.81 9.56 8.72
CA VAL A 199 -2.13 9.88 10.12
C VAL A 199 -2.45 11.36 10.27
N GLY A 200 -1.61 12.24 9.72
CA GLY A 200 -1.79 13.68 9.84
C GLY A 200 -3.08 14.17 9.18
N TRP A 201 -3.40 13.65 7.99
CA TRP A 201 -4.67 13.95 7.32
C TRP A 201 -5.87 13.47 8.14
N TYR A 202 -5.84 12.23 8.64
CA TYR A 202 -6.93 11.71 9.46
C TYR A 202 -7.16 12.55 10.72
N VAL A 203 -6.08 12.95 11.42
CA VAL A 203 -6.18 13.79 12.63
C VAL A 203 -6.81 15.15 12.32
N VAL A 204 -6.42 15.79 11.22
CA VAL A 204 -6.98 17.10 10.84
C VAL A 204 -8.42 16.97 10.38
N PHE A 205 -8.74 15.92 9.61
CA PHE A 205 -10.10 15.61 9.19
C PHE A 205 -11.03 15.32 10.37
N LEU A 206 -10.58 14.50 11.33
CA LEU A 206 -11.30 14.24 12.57
C LEU A 206 -11.56 15.54 13.36
N GLY A 207 -10.56 16.44 13.42
CA GLY A 207 -10.73 17.75 14.04
C GLY A 207 -11.78 18.60 13.34
N TYR A 208 -11.85 18.55 12.01
CA TYR A 208 -12.90 19.21 11.23
C TYR A 208 -14.29 18.61 11.53
N GLU A 209 -14.44 17.28 11.54
CA GLU A 209 -15.71 16.61 11.84
C GLU A 209 -16.22 16.92 13.25
N ILE A 210 -15.32 16.93 14.24
CA ILE A 210 -15.65 17.32 15.62
C ILE A 210 -16.18 18.75 15.68
N PHE A 211 -15.49 19.67 14.99
CA PHE A 211 -15.88 21.08 14.94
C PHE A 211 -17.20 21.29 14.20
N SER A 212 -17.37 20.67 13.02
CA SER A 212 -18.53 20.86 12.15
C SER A 212 -19.80 20.26 12.77
N ASN A 213 -19.69 19.08 13.39
CA ASN A 213 -20.84 18.37 13.95
C ASN A 213 -21.07 18.65 15.45
N ASN A 214 -20.30 19.57 16.06
CA ASN A 214 -20.35 19.90 17.49
C ASN A 214 -20.25 18.65 18.40
N LEU A 215 -19.37 17.71 18.05
CA LEU A 215 -19.16 16.50 18.86
C LEU A 215 -18.48 16.87 20.19
N THR A 216 -19.09 16.49 21.31
CA THR A 216 -18.63 16.87 22.65
C THR A 216 -17.71 15.86 23.32
N TYR A 217 -17.56 14.66 22.74
CA TYR A 217 -16.74 13.59 23.29
C TYR A 217 -16.04 12.78 22.19
N PHE A 218 -14.89 12.20 22.54
CA PHE A 218 -14.19 11.24 21.70
C PHE A 218 -14.72 9.84 22.00
N ASP A 219 -15.18 9.12 20.99
CA ASP A 219 -15.69 7.77 21.14
C ASP A 219 -14.55 6.74 21.09
N PHE A 220 -14.16 6.22 22.26
CA PHE A 220 -13.15 5.16 22.36
C PHE A 220 -13.58 3.85 21.69
N ALA A 221 -14.89 3.62 21.51
CA ALA A 221 -15.38 2.44 20.81
C ALA A 221 -15.12 2.52 19.29
N ALA A 222 -14.96 3.73 18.75
CA ALA A 222 -14.72 3.97 17.33
C ALA A 222 -13.23 3.82 16.92
N ILE A 223 -12.29 3.71 17.87
CA ILE A 223 -10.84 3.65 17.59
C ILE A 223 -10.48 2.55 16.57
N GLY A 224 -11.18 1.41 16.60
CA GLY A 224 -10.98 0.34 15.63
C GLY A 224 -11.25 0.80 14.19
N GLY A 225 -12.32 1.56 14.00
CA GLY A 225 -12.67 2.17 12.72
C GLY A 225 -11.68 3.22 12.27
N ASP A 226 -11.26 4.10 13.19
CA ASP A 226 -10.26 5.14 12.94
C ASP A 226 -8.94 4.57 12.42
N LEU A 227 -8.46 3.48 13.03
CA LEU A 227 -7.24 2.80 12.60
C LEU A 227 -7.37 2.20 11.20
N LEU A 228 -8.53 1.64 10.88
CA LEU A 228 -8.82 1.10 9.55
C LEU A 228 -8.93 2.22 8.50
N TYR A 229 -9.45 3.38 8.89
CA TYR A 229 -9.46 4.58 8.06
C TYR A 229 -8.04 5.00 7.70
N ILE A 230 -7.19 5.20 8.71
CA ILE A 230 -5.77 5.58 8.52
C ILE A 230 -5.05 4.56 7.63
N LEU A 231 -5.30 3.27 7.84
CA LEU A 231 -4.71 2.20 7.04
C LEU A 231 -5.18 2.25 5.59
N SER A 232 -6.47 2.49 5.34
CA SER A 232 -7.01 2.62 3.99
C SER A 232 -6.43 3.83 3.25
N THR A 233 -6.35 4.99 3.92
CA THR A 233 -5.68 6.20 3.42
C THR A 233 -4.22 5.90 3.08
N PHE A 234 -3.51 5.19 3.98
CA PHE A 234 -2.14 4.77 3.73
C PHE A 234 -2.03 3.89 2.48
N ILE A 235 -2.94 2.94 2.28
CA ILE A 235 -2.95 2.11 1.07
C ILE A 235 -3.19 2.97 -0.18
N LEU A 236 -4.16 3.89 -0.16
CA LEU A 236 -4.47 4.79 -1.28
C LEU A 236 -3.25 5.61 -1.72
N THR A 237 -2.42 6.09 -0.79
CA THR A 237 -1.20 6.87 -1.13
C THR A 237 -0.17 6.08 -1.96
N TYR A 238 -0.30 4.75 -2.06
CA TYR A 238 0.59 3.93 -2.90
C TYR A 238 0.42 4.24 -4.39
N ILE A 239 -0.82 4.49 -4.83
CA ILE A 239 -1.12 4.75 -6.24
C ILE A 239 -0.43 6.03 -6.73
N PRO A 240 -0.61 7.21 -6.08
CA PRO A 240 0.13 8.42 -6.45
C PRO A 240 1.64 8.26 -6.41
N TYR A 241 2.18 7.53 -5.43
CA TYR A 241 3.61 7.25 -5.34
C TYR A 241 4.12 6.51 -6.59
N TYR A 242 3.37 5.53 -7.10
CA TYR A 242 3.71 4.83 -8.33
C TYR A 242 3.53 5.67 -9.58
N ILE A 243 2.44 6.44 -9.67
CA ILE A 243 2.19 7.36 -10.79
C ILE A 243 3.37 8.33 -10.94
N TYR A 244 3.75 8.98 -9.84
CA TYR A 244 4.88 9.91 -9.83
C TYR A 244 6.19 9.23 -10.26
N LYS A 245 6.44 8.02 -9.77
CA LYS A 245 7.65 7.25 -10.10
C LYS A 245 7.73 6.86 -11.58
N ILE A 246 6.60 6.56 -12.23
CA ILE A 246 6.56 6.14 -13.65
C ILE A 246 6.81 7.32 -14.59
N GLN A 247 6.20 8.48 -14.31
CA GLN A 247 6.28 9.68 -15.15
C GLN A 247 7.72 10.20 -15.38
N LYS A 248 8.72 9.68 -14.66
CA LYS A 248 10.10 10.17 -14.68
C LYS A 248 11.15 9.08 -14.91
N LYS A 249 10.79 7.89 -15.43
CA LYS A 249 11.81 7.04 -16.04
C LYS A 249 12.49 7.83 -17.17
N PRO A 250 13.83 7.97 -17.19
CA PRO A 250 14.48 8.61 -18.31
C PRO A 250 14.09 7.86 -19.58
N ASN A 251 13.71 8.58 -20.64
CA ASN A 251 13.64 8.00 -21.98
C ASN A 251 15.03 7.39 -22.24
N LEU A 252 15.12 6.06 -22.16
CA LEU A 252 16.24 5.35 -22.74
C LEU A 252 16.11 5.61 -24.24
N ILE A 253 16.89 6.57 -24.74
CA ILE A 253 17.12 6.71 -26.17
C ILE A 253 17.58 5.31 -26.61
N PRO A 254 16.89 4.64 -27.55
CA PRO A 254 17.43 3.42 -28.12
C PRO A 254 18.77 3.80 -28.72
N LEU A 255 19.85 3.15 -28.27
CA LEU A 255 21.08 3.14 -29.03
C LEU A 255 20.72 2.47 -30.36
N GLU A 256 20.47 3.28 -31.38
CA GLU A 256 20.42 2.83 -32.77
C GLU A 256 21.74 2.11 -33.05
N ALA A 257 21.63 0.83 -33.41
CA ALA A 257 22.70 -0.03 -33.88
C ALA A 257 22.70 -0.05 -35.41
#